data_AF-A0A661TAC6-F1
#
_entry.id   AF-A0A661TAC6-F1
#
_cell.length_a   1.000
_cell.length_b   1.000
_cell.length_c   1.000
_cell.angle_alpha   90.00
_cell.angle_beta   90.00
_cell.angle_gamma   90.00
#
_symmetry.space_group_name_H-M   'P 1'
#
loop_
_entity.id
_entity.type
_entity.pdbx_description
1 polymer ?
#
loop_
_entity_poly.entity_id
_entity_poly.type
_entity_poly.pdbx_seq_one_letter_code
_entity_poly.pdbx_strand_id
1 'polypeptide(L)' 'MNQVSVGILGCGTVGSGTARILIEKKDLIFSRTGVDINLKRIADIDPSRGEGLPIGQGVMTTDAVSVIEDPEIRL' A
#
# COMPACT_ATOMS: atom_id res chain seq x y z
N MET A 1 14.11 4.58 13.81
CA MET A 1 13.71 4.60 12.39
C MET A 1 12.21 4.84 12.36
N ASN A 2 11.72 5.83 11.61
CA ASN A 2 10.28 6.10 11.50
C ASN A 2 9.72 5.33 10.31
N GLN A 3 9.22 4.12 10.58
CA GLN A 3 8.43 3.38 9.60
C GLN A 3 6.98 3.88 9.61
N VAL A 4 6.41 4.10 8.43
CA VAL A 4 5.02 4.51 8.24
C VAL A 4 4.32 3.44 7.41
N SER A 5 3.32 2.80 8.00
CA SER A 5 2.47 1.86 7.27
C SER A 5 1.34 2.62 6.57
N VAL A 6 1.16 2.31 5.29
CA VAL A 6 0.22 2.97 4.38
C VAL A 6 -0.87 1.98 3.96
N GLY A 7 -2.11 2.44 3.97
CA GLY A 7 -3.26 1.78 3.38
C GLY A 7 -3.70 2.50 2.10
N ILE A 8 -4.12 1.74 1.08
CA ILE A 8 -4.70 2.32 -0.14
C ILE A 8 -6.14 1.86 -0.28
N LEU A 9 -7.06 2.81 -0.49
CA LEU A 9 -8.44 2.53 -0.86
C LEU A 9 -8.61 2.78 -2.36
N GLY A 10 -8.86 1.70 -3.10
CA GLY A 10 -8.95 1.67 -4.57
C GLY A 10 -7.62 1.32 -5.23
N CYS A 11 -7.66 0.33 -6.12
CA CYS A 11 -6.56 -0.21 -6.92
C CYS A 11 -6.81 0.01 -8.43
N GLY A 12 -7.49 1.10 -8.81
CA GLY A 12 -7.61 1.54 -10.20
C GLY A 12 -6.31 2.11 -10.76
N THR A 13 -6.38 2.92 -11.82
CA THR A 13 -5.19 3.50 -12.47
C THR A 13 -4.28 4.26 -11.50
N VAL A 14 -4.85 5.11 -10.64
CA VAL A 14 -4.09 5.90 -9.67
C VAL A 14 -3.59 5.02 -8.52
N GLY A 15 -4.47 4.21 -7.93
CA GLY A 15 -4.12 3.35 -6.79
C GLY A 15 -3.01 2.34 -7.09
N SER A 16 -3.09 1.68 -8.24
CA SER A 16 -2.06 0.73 -8.71
C SER A 16 -0.73 1.43 -9.02
N GLY A 17 -0.77 2.62 -9.65
CA GLY A 17 0.42 3.43 -9.88
C GLY A 17 1.10 3.86 -8.58
N THR A 18 0.31 4.33 -7.61
CA THR A 18 0.79 4.69 -6.27
C THR A 18 1.41 3.48 -5.57
N ALA A 19 0.70 2.35 -5.52
CA ALA A 19 1.19 1.11 -4.91
C ALA A 19 2.54 0.69 -5.51
N ARG A 20 2.66 0.69 -6.84
CA ARG A 20 3.89 0.33 -7.55
C ARG A 20 5.05 1.27 -7.18
N ILE A 21 4.83 2.57 -7.14
CA ILE A 21 5.87 3.54 -6.77
C ILE A 21 6.31 3.34 -5.32
N LEU A 22 5.37 3.15 -4.39
CA LEU A 22 5.71 2.94 -2.97
C LEU A 22 6.55 1.68 -2.75
N ILE A 23 6.30 0.61 -3.50
CA ILE A 23 7.06 -0.64 -3.42
C ILE A 23 8.41 -0.51 -4.13
N GLU A 24 8.41 -0.17 -5.42
CA GLU A 24 9.61 -0.20 -6.27
C GLU A 24 10.60 0.93 -5.97
N LYS A 25 10.13 2.05 -5.39
CA LYS A 25 10.97 3.21 -5.05
C LYS A 25 11.18 3.39 -3.56
N LYS A 26 10.90 2.35 -2.76
CA LYS A 26 11.03 2.38 -1.30
C LYS A 26 12.40 2.93 -0.83
N ASP A 27 13.49 2.42 -1.37
CA ASP A 27 14.85 2.86 -1.00
C ASP A 27 15.14 4.32 -1.41
N LEU A 28 14.60 4.76 -2.55
CA LEU A 28 14.73 6.14 -3.00
C LEU A 28 13.92 7.09 -2.10
N ILE A 29 12.72 6.70 -1.70
CA ILE A 29 11.89 7.48 -0.76
C ILE A 29 12.61 7.56 0.59
N PHE A 30 13.12 6.43 1.09
CA PHE A 30 13.87 6.38 2.33
C PHE A 30 15.12 7.26 2.30
N SER A 31 15.95 7.16 1.25
CA SER A 31 17.17 7.98 1.14
C SER A 31 16.90 9.49 1.08
N ARG A 32 15.74 9.91 0.56
CA ARG A 32 15.35 11.32 0.45
C ARG A 32 14.64 11.89 1.68
N THR A 33 13.91 11.05 2.41
CA THR A 33 12.99 11.49 3.46
C THR A 33 13.33 10.97 4.85
N GLY A 34 14.15 9.91 4.94
CA GLY A 34 14.40 9.15 6.16
C GLY A 34 13.21 8.29 6.62
N VAL A 35 12.12 8.24 5.86
CA VAL A 35 10.90 7.50 6.18
C VAL A 35 10.90 6.14 5.50
N ASP A 36 10.72 5.09 6.28
CA ASP A 36 10.56 3.73 5.77
C ASP A 36 9.07 3.48 5.48
N ILE A 37 8.70 3.45 4.19
CA ILE A 37 7.32 3.20 3.79
C ILE A 37 7.03 1.70 3.75
N ASN A 38 5.94 1.31 4.39
CA ASN A 38 5.40 -0.04 4.37
C ASN A 38 3.97 -0.03 3.80
N LEU A 39 3.80 -0.46 2.55
CA LEU A 39 2.46 -0.64 1.99
C LEU A 39 1.81 -1.87 2.63
N LYS A 40 0.95 -1.66 3.63
CA LYS A 40 0.41 -2.73 4.47
C LYS A 40 -0.82 -3.39 3.86
N ARG A 41 -1.77 -2.58 3.35
CA ARG A 41 -2.98 -3.08 2.72
C ARG A 41 -3.46 -2.22 1.55
N ILE A 42 -4.16 -2.87 0.62
CA ILE A 42 -4.91 -2.25 -0.47
C ILE A 42 -6.32 -2.85 -0.44
N ALA A 43 -7.34 -2.00 -0.33
CA ALA A 43 -8.73 -2.40 -0.47
C ALA A 43 -9.26 -2.04 -1.85
N ASP A 44 -9.80 -3.00 -2.59
CA ASP A 44 -10.58 -2.75 -3.81
C ASP A 44 -11.73 -3.76 -3.89
N ILE A 45 -12.86 -3.35 -4.46
CA ILE A 45 -14.01 -4.23 -4.70
C ILE A 45 -13.69 -5.36 -5.69
N ASP A 46 -12.68 -5.14 -6.54
CA ASP A 46 -12.19 -6.08 -7.55
C ASP A 46 -10.73 -6.48 -7.24
N PRO A 47 -10.50 -7.63 -6.59
CA PRO A 47 -9.17 -8.11 -6.24
C PRO A 47 -8.24 -8.33 -7.45
N SER A 48 -8.80 -8.58 -8.63
CA SER A 48 -8.02 -8.84 -9.84
C SER A 48 -7.18 -7.62 -10.24
N ARG A 49 -7.54 -6.42 -9.79
CA ARG A 49 -6.75 -5.19 -9.99
C ARG A 49 -5.40 -5.20 -9.28
N GLY A 50 -5.23 -6.06 -8.29
CA GLY A 50 -3.95 -6.30 -7.64
C GLY A 50 -3.04 -7.26 -8.43
N GLU A 51 -3.58 -7.99 -9.40
CA GLU A 51 -2.82 -8.94 -10.20
C GLU A 51 -1.77 -8.18 -11.05
N GLY A 52 -0.49 -8.41 -10.75
CA GLY A 52 0.63 -7.72 -11.41
C GLY A 52 1.28 -6.61 -10.59
N LEU A 53 0.77 -6.30 -9.40
CA LEU A 53 1.52 -5.52 -8.41
C LEU A 53 2.52 -6.43 -7.66
N PRO A 54 3.71 -5.94 -7.32
CA PRO A 54 4.71 -6.70 -6.55
C PRO A 54 4.35 -6.74 -5.05
N ILE A 55 3.17 -7.25 -4.73
CA ILE A 55 2.61 -7.33 -3.37
C ILE A 55 2.57 -8.77 -2.86
N GLY A 56 2.79 -8.93 -1.56
CA GLY A 56 2.69 -10.23 -0.89
C GLY A 56 1.24 -10.71 -0.71
N GLN A 57 1.09 -11.98 -0.35
CA GLN A 57 -0.21 -12.55 0.00
C GLN A 57 -0.80 -11.81 1.21
N GLY A 58 -2.09 -11.49 1.16
CA GLY A 58 -2.81 -10.82 2.25
C GLY A 58 -2.72 -9.29 2.27
N VAL A 59 -2.00 -8.67 1.33
CA VAL A 59 -2.00 -7.20 1.15
C VAL A 59 -3.33 -6.72 0.52
N MET A 60 -3.88 -7.47 -0.43
CA MET A 60 -5.18 -7.18 -1.03
C MET A 60 -6.33 -7.62 -0.10
N THR A 61 -7.36 -6.80 -0.03
CA THR A 61 -8.63 -7.12 0.63
C THR A 61 -9.80 -6.50 -0.15
N THR A 62 -11.01 -7.04 0.01
CA THR A 62 -12.25 -6.41 -0.46
C THR A 62 -12.92 -5.57 0.62
N ASP A 63 -12.39 -5.59 1.85
CA ASP A 63 -12.94 -4.88 2.99
C ASP A 63 -12.17 -3.58 3.26
N ALA A 64 -12.71 -2.46 2.81
CA ALA A 64 -12.14 -1.13 3.04
C ALA A 64 -12.11 -0.73 4.52
N VAL A 65 -13.08 -1.18 5.32
CA VAL A 65 -13.15 -0.87 6.76
C VAL A 65 -11.96 -1.51 7.47
N SER A 66 -11.60 -2.74 7.09
CA SER A 66 -10.40 -3.41 7.62
C SER A 66 -9.08 -2.65 7.38
N VAL A 67 -9.03 -1.74 6.41
CA VAL A 67 -7.86 -0.88 6.15
C VAL A 67 -7.93 0.40 6.97
N ILE A 68 -9.11 1.01 7.07
CA ILE A 68 -9.34 2.25 7.83
C ILE A 68 -9.15 2.01 9.34
N GLU A 69 -9.62 0.87 9.84
CA GLU A 69 -9.59 0.52 11.27
C GLU A 69 -8.30 -0.18 11.71
N ASP A 70 -7.36 -0.45 10.79
CA ASP A 70 -6.08 -1.07 11.15
C ASP A 70 -5.21 -0.07 11.96
N PRO A 71 -4.97 -0.31 13.26
CA PRO A 71 -4.28 0.64 14.13
C PRO A 71 -2.80 0.83 13.77
N GLU A 72 -2.23 -0.07 12.98
CA GLU A 72 -0.85 0.09 12.51
C GLU A 72 -0.78 0.94 11.24
N ILE A 73 -1.88 1.10 10.49
CA ILE A 73 -1.94 1.98 9.32
C ILE A 73 -2.03 3.43 9.82
N ARG A 74 -1.07 4.23 9.38
CA ARG A 74 -0.89 5.63 9.82
C ARG A 74 -1.15 6.63 8.70
N LEU A 75 -1.26 6.14 7.48
CA LEU A 75 -1.51 6.92 6.26
C LEU A 75 -2.45 6.18 5.32
#